data_AF-A0A964Q726-F1
#
_entry.id   AF-A0A964Q726-F1
#
_cell.length_a   1.000
_cell.length_b   1.000
_cell.length_c   1.000
_cell.angle_alpha   90.00
_cell.angle_beta   90.00
_cell.angle_gamma   90.00
#
_symmetry.space_group_name_H-M   'P 1'
#
loop_
_entity.id
_entity.type
_entity.pdbx_description
1 polymer ?
#
loop_
_entity_poly.entity_id
_entity_poly.type
_entity_poly.pdbx_seq_one_letter_code
_entity_poly.pdbx_strand_id
1 'polypeptide(L)'
;MQLAEFQKRIRDRYFATDNARGIPGTFLWLSEEIGELAHALGKAAKGEPDHANLEEEFADCMAWLCTLANITGVDLEKAIKDKYFGADGGPKGEK
;
A
#
# COMPACT_ATOMS: atom_id res chain seq x y z
N MET A 1 -4.65 -6.43 -14.33
CA MET A 1 -5.10 -5.24 -13.60
C MET A 1 -3.95 -4.25 -13.56
N GLN A 2 -4.20 -3.00 -13.91
CA GLN A 2 -3.23 -1.90 -13.75
C GLN A 2 -3.35 -1.28 -12.35
N LEU A 3 -2.33 -0.54 -11.90
CA LEU A 3 -2.35 0.08 -10.57
C LEU A 3 -3.48 1.12 -10.45
N ALA A 4 -3.71 1.92 -11.49
CA ALA A 4 -4.83 2.85 -11.54
C ALA A 4 -6.20 2.15 -11.39
N GLU A 5 -6.37 0.97 -12.01
CA GLU A 5 -7.60 0.18 -11.90
C GLU A 5 -7.80 -0.34 -10.46
N PHE A 6 -6.72 -0.80 -9.82
CA PHE A 6 -6.76 -1.26 -8.44
C PHE A 6 -7.11 -0.12 -7.48
N GLN A 7 -6.41 1.01 -7.59
CA GLN A 7 -6.66 2.18 -6.76
C GLN A 7 -8.11 2.66 -6.89
N LYS A 8 -8.64 2.69 -8.13
CA LYS A 8 -10.04 3.01 -8.40
C LYS A 8 -10.99 2.01 -7.74
N ARG A 9 -10.71 0.71 -7.83
CA ARG A 9 -11.53 -0.34 -7.18
C ARG A 9 -11.61 -0.16 -5.66
N ILE A 10 -10.48 0.17 -5.01
CA ILE A 10 -10.44 0.50 -3.58
C ILE A 10 -11.27 1.75 -3.29
N ARG A 11 -11.13 2.80 -4.12
CA ARG A 11 -11.90 4.04 -3.98
C ARG A 11 -13.40 3.77 -4.05
N ASP A 12 -13.85 3.11 -5.11
CA ASP A 12 -15.26 2.87 -5.39
C ASP A 12 -15.95 2.09 -4.25
N ARG A 13 -15.21 1.22 -3.55
CA ARG A 13 -15.77 0.39 -2.49
C ARG A 13 -15.70 1.03 -1.10
N TYR A 14 -14.60 1.71 -0.76
CA TYR A 14 -14.32 2.05 0.65
C TYR A 14 -14.18 3.56 0.93
N PHE A 15 -14.11 4.40 -0.10
CA PHE A 15 -13.77 5.82 0.06
C PHE A 15 -14.65 6.57 1.06
N ALA A 16 -15.97 6.35 1.06
CA ALA A 16 -16.88 7.07 1.96
C ALA A 16 -16.54 6.82 3.44
N THR A 17 -16.35 5.55 3.81
CA THR A 17 -16.00 5.14 5.19
C THR A 17 -14.60 5.62 5.57
N ASP A 18 -13.65 5.46 4.67
CA ASP A 18 -12.23 5.75 4.95
C ASP A 18 -11.98 7.26 5.05
N ASN A 19 -12.64 8.02 4.19
CA ASN A 19 -12.60 9.47 4.23
C ASN A 19 -13.24 10.02 5.51
N ALA A 20 -14.31 9.38 6.00
CA ALA A 20 -14.93 9.74 7.28
C ALA A 20 -14.02 9.43 8.49
N ARG A 21 -13.26 8.33 8.44
CA ARG A 21 -12.25 7.96 9.46
C ARG A 21 -11.04 8.91 9.46
N GLY A 22 -10.73 9.52 8.32
CA GLY A 22 -9.68 10.51 8.17
C GLY A 22 -8.27 9.91 8.13
N ILE A 23 -7.29 10.78 7.85
CA ILE A 23 -5.89 10.38 7.58
C ILE A 23 -5.25 9.63 8.76
N PRO A 24 -5.28 10.14 10.02
CA PRO A 24 -4.61 9.47 11.12
C PRO A 24 -5.19 8.08 11.40
N GLY A 25 -6.53 7.97 11.40
CA GLY A 25 -7.20 6.69 11.62
C GLY A 25 -6.95 5.70 10.50
N THR A 26 -6.88 6.16 9.25
CA THR A 26 -6.58 5.30 8.10
C THR A 26 -5.11 4.84 8.12
N PHE A 27 -4.19 5.71 8.51
CA PHE A 27 -2.77 5.35 8.65
C PHE A 27 -2.55 4.28 9.73
N LEU A 28 -3.31 4.30 10.82
CA LEU A 28 -3.23 3.25 11.84
C LEU A 28 -3.52 1.85 11.27
N TRP A 29 -4.53 1.73 10.39
CA TRP A 29 -4.81 0.46 9.73
C TRP A 29 -3.68 0.03 8.79
N LEU A 30 -3.13 0.95 7.98
CA LEU A 30 -1.93 0.61 7.19
C LEU A 30 -0.77 0.14 8.09
N SER A 31 -0.57 0.78 9.23
CA SER A 31 0.49 0.40 10.17
C SER A 31 0.25 -0.98 10.79
N GLU A 32 -1.00 -1.37 10.98
CA GLU A 32 -1.39 -2.71 11.45
C GLU A 32 -1.00 -3.76 10.41
N GLU A 33 -1.40 -3.58 9.15
CA GLU A 33 -1.04 -4.51 8.06
C GLU A 33 0.48 -4.63 7.86
N ILE A 34 1.22 -3.53 8.02
CA ILE A 34 2.69 -3.58 7.96
C ILE A 34 3.25 -4.44 9.10
N GLY A 35 2.61 -4.43 10.27
CA GLY A 35 2.94 -5.29 11.40
C GLY A 35 2.63 -6.77 11.12
N GLU A 36 1.48 -7.06 10.52
CA GLU A 36 1.10 -8.42 10.13
C GLU A 36 2.05 -8.97 9.04
N LEU A 37 2.37 -8.16 8.03
CA LEU A 37 3.39 -8.48 7.04
C LEU A 37 4.76 -8.73 7.68
N ALA A 38 5.18 -7.91 8.64
CA ALA A 38 6.44 -8.09 9.35
C ALA A 38 6.48 -9.43 10.13
N HIS A 39 5.36 -9.83 10.72
CA HIS A 39 5.23 -11.12 11.39
C HIS A 39 5.31 -12.30 10.42
N ALA A 40 4.59 -12.21 9.29
CA ALA A 40 4.62 -13.20 8.22
C ALA A 40 6.04 -13.41 7.67
N LEU A 41 6.74 -12.31 7.37
CA LEU A 41 8.14 -12.31 6.94
C LEU A 41 9.06 -12.89 8.03
N GLY A 42 8.80 -12.57 9.29
CA GLY A 42 9.55 -13.09 10.43
C GLY A 42 9.46 -14.62 10.56
N LYS A 43 8.29 -15.22 10.29
CA LYS A 43 8.12 -16.68 10.21
C LYS A 43 8.86 -17.27 9.01
N ALA A 44 8.72 -16.66 7.83
CA ALA A 44 9.40 -17.11 6.62
C ALA A 44 10.93 -17.12 6.79
N ALA A 45 11.50 -16.09 7.42
CA ALA A 45 12.94 -16.01 7.70
C ALA A 45 13.44 -17.09 8.69
N LYS A 46 12.55 -17.65 9.52
CA LYS A 46 12.86 -18.77 10.43
C LYS A 46 12.73 -20.15 9.77
N GLY A 47 12.40 -20.20 8.47
CA GLY A 47 12.20 -21.46 7.74
C GLY A 47 10.79 -22.02 7.83
N GLU A 48 9.82 -21.23 8.29
CA GLU A 48 8.40 -21.60 8.40
C GLU A 48 7.53 -20.66 7.53
N PRO A 49 7.73 -20.61 6.20
CA PRO A 49 6.96 -19.71 5.36
C PRO A 49 5.51 -20.16 5.27
N ASP A 50 4.60 -19.24 5.60
CA ASP A 50 3.19 -19.33 5.23
C ASP A 50 2.97 -18.42 4.01
N HIS A 51 3.03 -19.01 2.82
CA HIS A 51 2.91 -18.27 1.56
C HIS A 51 1.53 -17.65 1.38
N ALA A 52 0.47 -18.30 1.88
CA ALA A 52 -0.88 -17.77 1.76
C ALA A 52 -1.02 -16.49 2.61
N ASN A 53 -0.55 -16.54 3.86
CA ASN A 53 -0.54 -15.36 4.72
C ASN A 53 0.35 -14.25 4.14
N LEU A 54 1.55 -14.56 3.60
CA LEU A 54 2.37 -13.54 2.93
C LEU A 54 1.64 -12.84 1.77
N GLU A 55 0.99 -13.61 0.88
CA GLU A 55 0.22 -13.05 -0.23
C GLU A 55 -0.91 -12.14 0.25
N GLU A 56 -1.60 -12.53 1.32
CA GLU A 56 -2.64 -11.75 2.00
C GLU A 56 -2.09 -10.42 2.53
N GLU A 57 -1.05 -10.45 3.37
CA GLU A 57 -0.50 -9.24 3.99
C GLU A 57 0.10 -8.25 2.98
N PHE A 58 0.71 -8.76 1.90
CA PHE A 58 1.20 -7.90 0.81
C PHE A 58 0.03 -7.22 0.08
N ALA A 59 -1.07 -7.94 -0.13
CA ALA A 59 -2.26 -7.38 -0.76
C ALA A 59 -2.92 -6.33 0.14
N ASP A 60 -3.02 -6.58 1.44
CA ASP A 60 -3.63 -5.67 2.40
C ASP A 60 -2.81 -4.39 2.58
N CYS A 61 -1.49 -4.49 2.72
CA CYS A 61 -0.60 -3.32 2.69
C CYS A 61 -0.84 -2.45 1.44
N MET A 62 -0.96 -3.06 0.26
CA MET A 62 -1.22 -2.33 -0.98
C MET A 62 -2.63 -1.71 -1.02
N ALA A 63 -3.65 -2.41 -0.51
CA ALA A 63 -5.01 -1.91 -0.42
C ALA A 63 -5.09 -0.67 0.49
N TRP A 64 -4.48 -0.72 1.67
CA TRP A 64 -4.46 0.39 2.62
C TRP A 64 -3.61 1.57 2.16
N LEU A 65 -2.53 1.32 1.42
CA LEU A 65 -1.78 2.39 0.75
C LEU A 65 -2.64 3.08 -0.32
N CYS A 66 -3.41 2.32 -1.11
CA CYS A 66 -4.38 2.87 -2.06
C CYS A 66 -5.48 3.66 -1.34
N THR A 67 -5.95 3.21 -0.18
CA THR A 67 -6.92 3.94 0.65
C THR A 67 -6.37 5.31 1.06
N LEU A 68 -5.15 5.37 1.61
CA LEU A 68 -4.50 6.63 1.96
C LEU A 68 -4.33 7.55 0.74
N ALA A 69 -3.88 7.01 -0.39
CA ALA A 69 -3.75 7.78 -1.62
C ALA A 69 -5.10 8.35 -2.07
N ASN A 70 -6.18 7.58 -1.98
CA ASN A 70 -7.52 8.01 -2.35
C ASN A 70 -8.04 9.16 -1.49
N ILE A 71 -7.87 9.11 -0.16
CA ILE A 71 -8.34 10.15 0.77
C ILE A 71 -7.45 11.40 0.78
N THR A 72 -6.20 11.28 0.30
CA THR A 72 -5.27 12.42 0.15
C THR A 72 -5.22 13.00 -1.26
N GLY A 73 -5.96 12.40 -2.21
CA GLY A 73 -6.02 12.87 -3.60
C GLY A 73 -4.76 12.57 -4.42
N VAL A 74 -3.97 11.57 -4.03
CA VAL A 74 -2.77 11.15 -4.75
C VAL A 74 -3.12 10.10 -5.82
N ASP A 75 -2.67 10.31 -7.05
CA ASP A 75 -2.64 9.29 -8.10
C ASP A 75 -1.34 8.48 -7.98
N LEU A 76 -1.44 7.22 -7.55
CA LEU A 76 -0.27 6.39 -7.29
C LEU A 76 0.48 6.03 -8.57
N GLU A 77 -0.23 5.73 -9.65
CA GLU A 77 0.40 5.35 -10.90
C GLU A 77 1.17 6.53 -11.49
N LYS A 78 0.59 7.72 -11.46
CA LYS A 78 1.29 8.95 -11.84
C LYS A 78 2.49 9.21 -10.93
N ALA A 79 2.33 9.12 -9.61
CA ALA A 79 3.41 9.38 -8.66
C ALA A 79 4.60 8.43 -8.85
N ILE A 80 4.34 7.16 -9.13
CA ILE A 80 5.37 6.15 -9.42
C ILE A 80 6.06 6.44 -10.76
N LYS A 81 5.28 6.74 -11.82
CA LYS A 81 5.84 7.12 -13.13
C LYS A 81 6.78 8.31 -13.02
N ASP A 82 6.34 9.38 -12.36
CA ASP A 82 7.13 10.60 -12.19
C ASP A 82 8.44 10.33 -11.41
N LYS A 83 8.39 9.48 -10.37
CA LYS A 83 9.54 9.22 -9.50
C LYS A 83 10.55 8.22 -10.06
N TYR A 84 10.09 7.17 -10.75
CA TYR A 84 10.93 6.03 -11.13
C TYR A 84 11.08 5.83 -12.64
N PHE A 85 10.21 6.43 -13.46
CA PHE A 85 10.22 6.25 -14.91
C PHE A 85 10.46 7.54 -15.70
N GLY A 86 10.59 8.69 -15.03
CA GLY A 86 11.02 9.95 -15.64
C GLY A 86 12.48 9.91 -16.11
N ALA A 87 12.91 10.92 -16.88
CA ALA A 87 14.28 11.00 -17.42
C ALA A 87 15.39 10.99 -16.35
N ASP A 88 15.07 11.45 -15.13
CA ASP A 88 15.94 11.42 -13.93
C ASP A 88 15.49 10.37 -12.90
N GLY A 89 14.69 9.39 -13.30
CA GLY A 89 13.92 8.49 -12.45
C GLY A 89 14.78 7.53 -11.64
N GLY A 90 14.80 7.72 -10.33
CA GLY A 90 15.53 6.91 -9.36
C GLY A 90 15.59 7.63 -8.01
N PRO A 91 15.78 6.92 -6.89
CA PRO A 91 16.02 7.59 -5.62
C PRO A 91 17.28 8.45 -5.77
N LYS A 92 17.15 9.77 -5.66
CA LYS A 92 18.29 10.66 -5.38
C LYS A 92 18.66 10.44 -3.92
N GLY A 93 19.32 9.32 -3.64
CA GLY A 93 19.79 9.00 -2.30
C GLY A 93 21.07 9.76 -2.00
N GLU A 94 21.06 10.57 -0.94
CA GLU A 94 22.20 10.54 -0.03
C GLU A 94 22.00 9.31 0.86
N LYS A 95 22.95 8.37 0.80
CA LYS A 95 23.05 7.29 1.79
C LYS A 95 23.68 7.85 3.06
#